data_AF-A0A0G1KIA4-F1
#
_entry.id   AF-A0A0G1KIA4-F1
#
_cell.length_a   1.000
_cell.length_b   1.000
_cell.length_c   1.000
_cell.angle_alpha   90.00
_cell.angle_beta   90.00
_cell.angle_gamma   90.00
#
_symmetry.space_group_name_H-M   'P 1'
#
loop_
_entity.id
_entity.type
_entity.pdbx_description
1 polymer ?
#
loop_
_entity_poly.entity_id
_entity_poly.type
_entity_poly.pdbx_seq_one_letter_code
_entity_poly.pdbx_strand_id
1 'polypeptide(L)'
;MLVGESDTNKILDFLRLARRMETTYRFTPKPDGSFENDAEHSWSVSLICILVASRIEEELGVKIDQLKMLKMAIIHDIAEIVTGDTKTWDNVSRVDKEEKERTAIKDSLGRLPNDLMEELVNIWEECEKRESIEAMIVKSVDRFDPVIHRTVFDLGWDNVEDDHATSEALDERQLPRHSFSKTLTGLYTTIRDEAISKGMFKVAKPQSDTDVEDELDQERADSEGMIQKEWIDEELMNELAEDLHNGSTPG
;
A
#
# COMPACT_ATOMS: atom_id res chain seq x y z
N MET A 1 -25.38 3.90 -31.47
CA MET A 1 -25.11 2.46 -31.35
C MET A 1 -25.77 2.04 -30.04
N LEU A 2 -26.83 1.23 -30.11
CA LEU A 2 -27.55 0.80 -28.91
C LEU A 2 -26.64 -0.15 -28.14
N VAL A 3 -26.26 0.24 -26.93
CA VAL A 3 -25.66 -0.64 -25.92
C VAL A 3 -26.55 -1.88 -25.86
N GLY A 4 -26.06 -3.00 -26.39
CA GLY A 4 -26.85 -4.22 -26.48
C GLY A 4 -27.30 -4.63 -25.09
N GLU A 5 -28.46 -5.25 -24.95
CA GLU A 5 -29.03 -5.73 -23.68
C GLU A 5 -28.01 -6.51 -22.80
N SER A 6 -26.93 -7.04 -23.41
CA SER A 6 -25.78 -7.65 -22.74
C SER A 6 -24.90 -6.68 -21.92
N ASP A 7 -24.63 -5.47 -22.40
CA ASP A 7 -23.67 -4.54 -21.76
C ASP A 7 -24.29 -3.88 -20.52
N THR A 8 -25.56 -3.47 -20.61
CA THR A 8 -26.29 -2.92 -19.45
C THR A 8 -26.37 -3.94 -18.31
N ASN A 9 -26.58 -5.21 -18.63
CA ASN A 9 -26.59 -6.28 -17.62
C ASN A 9 -25.22 -6.48 -16.98
N LYS A 10 -24.14 -6.50 -17.79
CA LYS A 10 -22.75 -6.54 -17.30
C LYS A 10 -22.41 -5.36 -16.39
N ILE A 11 -22.79 -4.15 -16.79
CA ILE A 11 -22.62 -2.94 -15.96
C ILE A 11 -23.39 -3.10 -14.64
N LEU A 12 -24.64 -3.56 -14.68
CA LEU A 12 -25.43 -3.78 -13.47
C LEU A 12 -24.81 -4.86 -12.56
N ASP A 13 -24.25 -5.91 -13.13
CA ASP A 13 -23.56 -6.97 -12.37
C ASP A 13 -22.29 -6.46 -11.70
N PHE A 14 -21.53 -5.61 -12.39
CA PHE A 14 -20.41 -4.90 -11.78
C PHE A 14 -20.89 -3.96 -10.67
N LEU A 15 -21.93 -3.16 -10.90
CA LEU A 15 -22.46 -2.25 -9.88
C LEU A 15 -22.91 -3.01 -8.62
N ARG A 16 -23.58 -4.15 -8.77
CA ARG A 16 -23.95 -5.03 -7.64
C ARG A 16 -22.73 -5.46 -6.83
N LEU A 17 -21.61 -5.78 -7.50
CA LEU A 17 -20.35 -6.07 -6.82
C LEU A 17 -19.79 -4.82 -6.13
N ALA A 18 -19.69 -3.69 -6.84
CA ALA A 18 -19.11 -2.45 -6.34
C ALA A 18 -19.84 -1.89 -5.10
N ARG A 19 -21.15 -2.15 -4.96
CA ARG A 19 -21.90 -1.81 -3.72
C ARG A 19 -21.30 -2.42 -2.46
N ARG A 20 -20.52 -3.50 -2.56
CA ARG A 20 -19.85 -4.10 -1.41
C ARG A 20 -18.80 -3.19 -0.79
N MET A 21 -18.25 -2.20 -1.52
CA MET A 21 -17.34 -1.19 -0.95
C MET A 21 -17.96 -0.45 0.23
N GLU A 22 -19.28 -0.30 0.28
CA GLU A 22 -20.00 0.34 1.40
C GLU A 22 -20.00 -0.53 2.68
N THR A 23 -19.55 -1.79 2.56
CA THR A 23 -19.48 -2.79 3.62
C THR A 23 -18.11 -3.44 3.74
N THR A 24 -17.13 -2.99 2.97
CA THR A 24 -15.71 -3.32 3.14
C THR A 24 -15.11 -2.25 4.03
N TYR A 25 -14.82 -2.60 5.28
CA TYR A 25 -14.41 -1.63 6.31
C TYR A 25 -12.90 -1.59 6.47
N ARG A 26 -12.40 -0.37 6.66
CA ARG A 26 -11.00 -0.04 6.89
C ARG A 26 -10.67 -0.03 8.38
N PHE A 27 -9.39 0.09 8.72
CA PHE A 27 -8.96 0.33 10.11
C PHE A 27 -9.08 1.79 10.56
N THR A 28 -9.66 2.70 9.77
CA THR A 28 -9.90 4.10 10.17
C THR A 28 -11.21 4.18 10.98
N PRO A 29 -11.20 4.55 12.27
CA PRO A 29 -12.42 4.67 13.06
C PRO A 29 -13.25 5.89 12.65
N LYS A 30 -14.54 5.90 12.99
CA LYS A 30 -15.45 7.04 12.85
C LYS A 30 -16.01 7.48 14.21
N PRO A 31 -16.54 8.73 14.33
CA PRO A 31 -17.11 9.24 15.58
C PRO A 31 -18.27 8.42 16.16
N ASP A 32 -19.00 7.69 15.33
CA ASP A 32 -20.12 6.85 15.74
C ASP A 32 -19.69 5.46 16.25
N GLY A 33 -18.39 5.19 16.32
CA GLY A 33 -17.81 3.92 16.76
C GLY A 33 -17.75 2.85 15.67
N SER A 34 -18.23 3.14 14.46
CA SER A 34 -17.99 2.29 13.29
C SER A 34 -16.62 2.59 12.68
N PHE A 35 -16.29 1.88 11.61
CA PHE A 35 -15.10 2.13 10.80
C PHE A 35 -15.49 2.73 9.45
N GLU A 36 -14.58 3.51 8.86
CA GLU A 36 -14.66 3.97 7.49
C GLU A 36 -14.78 2.77 6.54
N ASN A 37 -15.54 2.92 5.46
CA ASN A 37 -15.58 1.92 4.40
C ASN A 37 -14.87 2.41 3.14
N ASP A 38 -14.52 1.51 2.22
CA ASP A 38 -13.75 1.87 1.02
C ASP A 38 -14.48 2.85 0.10
N ALA A 39 -15.83 2.88 0.13
CA ALA A 39 -16.60 3.87 -0.64
C ALA A 39 -16.47 5.29 -0.06
N GLU A 40 -16.52 5.43 1.27
CA GLU A 40 -16.27 6.70 1.98
C GLU A 40 -14.83 7.18 1.75
N HIS A 41 -13.85 6.28 1.88
CA HIS A 41 -12.44 6.56 1.63
C HIS A 41 -12.19 7.00 0.19
N SER A 42 -12.68 6.24 -0.80
CA SER A 42 -12.49 6.56 -2.22
C SER A 42 -13.14 7.90 -2.61
N TRP A 43 -14.27 8.25 -1.97
CA TRP A 43 -14.86 9.59 -2.10
C TRP A 43 -13.93 10.68 -1.54
N SER A 44 -13.36 10.50 -0.34
CA SER A 44 -12.44 11.46 0.28
C SER A 44 -11.18 11.66 -0.57
N VAL A 45 -10.56 10.55 -1.00
CA VAL A 45 -9.38 10.55 -1.88
C VAL A 45 -9.68 11.30 -3.19
N SER A 46 -10.82 11.03 -3.81
CA SER A 46 -11.24 11.72 -5.04
C SER A 46 -11.42 13.22 -4.83
N LEU A 47 -12.04 13.62 -3.72
CA LEU A 47 -12.23 15.03 -3.37
C LEU A 47 -10.89 15.74 -3.19
N ILE A 48 -9.97 15.16 -2.42
CA ILE A 48 -8.65 15.75 -2.18
C ILE A 48 -7.88 15.86 -3.51
N CYS A 49 -7.92 14.83 -4.36
CA CYS A 49 -7.29 14.86 -5.68
C CYS A 49 -7.76 16.06 -6.52
N ILE A 50 -9.07 16.35 -6.55
CA ILE A 50 -9.63 17.53 -7.23
C ILE A 50 -9.06 18.83 -6.67
N LEU A 51 -8.98 18.93 -5.33
CA LEU A 51 -8.54 20.15 -4.65
C LEU A 51 -7.06 20.45 -4.87
N VAL A 52 -6.21 19.42 -5.00
CA VAL A 52 -4.76 19.60 -5.16
C VAL A 52 -4.31 19.70 -6.62
N ALA A 53 -5.08 19.16 -7.58
CA ALA A 53 -4.67 19.03 -8.98
C ALA A 53 -4.10 20.32 -9.58
N SER A 54 -4.86 21.42 -9.55
CA SER A 54 -4.43 22.70 -10.14
C SER A 54 -3.15 23.27 -9.52
N ARG A 55 -2.94 23.03 -8.23
CA ARG A 55 -1.75 23.50 -7.50
C ARG A 55 -0.53 22.68 -7.88
N ILE A 56 -0.70 21.37 -8.05
CA ILE A 56 0.38 20.49 -8.49
C ILE A 56 0.75 20.75 -9.95
N GLU A 57 -0.23 21.02 -10.83
CA GLU A 57 0.04 21.45 -12.21
C GLU A 57 0.90 22.72 -12.24
N GLU A 58 0.53 23.74 -11.45
CA GLU A 58 1.28 25.00 -11.34
C GLU A 58 2.68 24.77 -10.74
N GLU A 59 2.77 23.96 -9.69
CA GLU A 59 4.01 23.68 -8.96
C GLU A 59 5.04 22.93 -9.83
N LEU A 60 4.60 21.90 -10.56
CA LEU A 60 5.48 21.01 -11.31
C LEU A 60 5.60 21.38 -12.80
N GLY A 61 4.77 22.31 -13.29
CA GLY A 61 4.74 22.67 -14.71
C GLY A 61 4.26 21.53 -15.62
N VAL A 62 3.42 20.63 -15.09
CA VAL A 62 2.88 19.47 -15.80
C VAL A 62 1.38 19.64 -16.05
N LYS A 63 0.84 18.82 -16.97
CA LYS A 63 -0.61 18.68 -17.15
C LYS A 63 -1.07 17.40 -16.49
N ILE A 64 -2.17 17.50 -15.74
CA ILE A 64 -2.80 16.38 -15.05
C ILE A 64 -4.10 16.05 -15.78
N ASP A 65 -4.24 14.81 -16.23
CA ASP A 65 -5.53 14.29 -16.69
C ASP A 65 -6.41 13.98 -15.46
N GLN A 66 -7.21 14.97 -15.06
CA GLN A 66 -8.08 14.83 -13.90
C GLN A 66 -9.15 13.74 -14.06
N LEU A 67 -9.59 13.43 -15.28
CA LEU A 67 -10.56 12.36 -15.49
C LEU A 67 -9.90 11.00 -15.24
N LYS A 68 -8.69 10.78 -15.77
CA LYS A 68 -7.91 9.57 -15.48
C LYS A 68 -7.61 9.46 -13.98
N MET A 69 -7.16 10.55 -13.35
CA MET A 69 -6.88 10.60 -11.92
C MET A 69 -8.10 10.26 -11.07
N LEU A 70 -9.28 10.77 -11.44
CA LEU A 70 -10.53 10.45 -10.72
C LEU A 70 -10.97 9.00 -10.94
N LYS A 71 -10.77 8.45 -12.14
CA LYS A 71 -11.00 7.01 -12.37
C LYS A 71 -10.09 6.17 -11.47
N MET A 72 -8.80 6.51 -11.37
CA MET A 72 -7.86 5.85 -10.44
C MET A 72 -8.36 5.94 -8.99
N ALA A 73 -8.66 7.16 -8.50
CA ALA A 73 -9.11 7.37 -7.13
C ALA A 73 -10.40 6.59 -6.78
N ILE A 74 -11.35 6.50 -7.71
CA ILE A 74 -12.62 5.79 -7.48
C ILE A 74 -12.43 4.27 -7.41
N ILE A 75 -11.50 3.70 -8.20
CA ILE A 75 -11.37 2.24 -8.34
C ILE A 75 -10.18 1.64 -7.58
N HIS A 76 -9.32 2.45 -6.95
CA HIS A 76 -8.04 1.97 -6.40
C HIS A 76 -8.21 0.79 -5.43
N ASP A 77 -9.20 0.86 -4.54
CA ASP A 77 -9.47 -0.18 -3.53
C ASP A 77 -10.55 -1.20 -3.96
N ILE A 78 -10.98 -1.22 -5.22
CA ILE A 78 -12.07 -2.13 -5.64
C ILE A 78 -11.68 -3.62 -5.51
N ALA A 79 -10.38 -3.94 -5.54
CA ALA A 79 -9.87 -5.28 -5.29
C ALA A 79 -10.14 -5.75 -3.85
N GLU A 80 -10.23 -4.83 -2.89
CA GLU A 80 -10.44 -5.11 -1.46
C GLU A 80 -11.83 -5.68 -1.15
N ILE A 81 -12.80 -5.53 -2.08
CA ILE A 81 -14.08 -6.25 -2.02
C ILE A 81 -13.88 -7.78 -1.94
N VAL A 82 -12.81 -8.30 -2.55
CA VAL A 82 -12.51 -9.73 -2.59
C VAL A 82 -11.44 -10.10 -1.57
N THR A 83 -10.39 -9.30 -1.43
CA THR A 83 -9.26 -9.61 -0.54
C THR A 83 -9.47 -9.20 0.91
N GLY A 84 -10.41 -8.29 1.17
CA GLY A 84 -10.53 -7.56 2.44
C GLY A 84 -9.47 -6.47 2.58
N ASP A 85 -9.74 -5.46 3.42
CA ASP A 85 -8.73 -4.48 3.82
C ASP A 85 -7.62 -5.19 4.59
N THR A 86 -6.38 -4.89 4.24
CA THR A 86 -5.19 -5.44 4.92
C THR A 86 -4.55 -4.36 5.75
N LYS A 87 -4.34 -4.64 7.04
CA LYS A 87 -3.63 -3.72 7.94
C LYS A 87 -2.33 -3.24 7.29
N THR A 88 -2.14 -1.93 7.28
CA THR A 88 -0.98 -1.25 6.69
C THR A 88 0.37 -1.66 7.32
N TRP A 89 0.34 -2.43 8.42
CA TRP A 89 1.46 -2.77 9.29
C TRP A 89 1.94 -4.23 9.14
N ASP A 90 1.25 -5.06 8.37
CA ASP A 90 1.63 -6.47 8.16
C ASP A 90 2.54 -6.62 6.92
N ASN A 91 3.87 -6.70 7.15
CA ASN A 91 4.85 -6.82 6.07
C ASN A 91 4.96 -8.23 5.47
N VAL A 92 4.54 -9.28 6.18
CA VAL A 92 4.68 -10.68 5.75
C VAL A 92 3.68 -11.04 4.65
N SER A 93 2.60 -10.26 4.49
CA SER A 93 1.52 -10.51 3.53
C SER A 93 1.66 -9.81 2.17
N ARG A 94 2.67 -8.95 1.95
CA ARG A 94 2.65 -7.97 0.84
C ARG A 94 2.79 -8.56 -0.56
N VAL A 95 3.65 -9.57 -0.75
CA VAL A 95 3.84 -10.21 -2.07
C VAL A 95 2.62 -11.06 -2.43
N ASP A 96 2.10 -11.81 -1.46
CA ASP A 96 0.85 -12.56 -1.60
C ASP A 96 -0.34 -11.62 -1.82
N LYS A 97 -0.32 -10.41 -1.25
CA LYS A 97 -1.36 -9.39 -1.39
C LYS A 97 -1.41 -8.87 -2.82
N GLU A 98 -0.28 -8.44 -3.41
CA GLU A 98 -0.27 -7.91 -4.78
C GLU A 98 -0.82 -8.91 -5.82
N GLU A 99 -0.45 -10.19 -5.73
CA GLU A 99 -0.96 -11.19 -6.67
C GLU A 99 -2.45 -11.51 -6.44
N LYS A 100 -2.89 -11.55 -5.17
CA LYS A 100 -4.31 -11.69 -4.82
C LYS A 100 -5.13 -10.50 -5.31
N GLU A 101 -4.63 -9.28 -5.17
CA GLU A 101 -5.28 -8.06 -5.66
C GLU A 101 -5.32 -8.04 -7.18
N ARG A 102 -4.24 -8.43 -7.87
CA ARG A 102 -4.23 -8.53 -9.33
C ARG A 102 -5.20 -9.59 -9.86
N THR A 103 -5.42 -10.66 -9.11
CA THR A 103 -6.47 -11.65 -9.44
C THR A 103 -7.87 -11.06 -9.17
N ALA A 104 -8.06 -10.45 -8.00
CA ALA A 104 -9.32 -9.85 -7.58
C ALA A 104 -9.79 -8.72 -8.50
N ILE A 105 -8.88 -7.86 -8.97
CA ILE A 105 -9.22 -6.76 -9.88
C ILE A 105 -9.69 -7.30 -11.23
N LYS A 106 -9.02 -8.33 -11.76
CA LYS A 106 -9.40 -8.97 -13.03
C LYS A 106 -10.77 -9.64 -12.92
N ASP A 107 -11.05 -10.31 -11.81
CA ASP A 107 -12.36 -10.94 -11.56
C ASP A 107 -13.46 -9.89 -11.35
N SER A 108 -13.15 -8.78 -10.68
CA SER A 108 -14.10 -7.71 -10.37
C SER A 108 -14.45 -6.91 -11.61
N LEU A 109 -13.45 -6.40 -12.33
CA LEU A 109 -13.62 -5.64 -13.56
C LEU A 109 -14.00 -6.52 -14.75
N GLY A 110 -13.69 -7.82 -14.72
CA GLY A 110 -14.07 -8.80 -15.75
C GLY A 110 -15.59 -8.99 -15.91
N ARG A 111 -16.38 -8.42 -15.00
CA ARG A 111 -17.85 -8.36 -15.12
C ARG A 111 -18.33 -7.30 -16.10
N LEU A 112 -17.49 -6.33 -16.44
CA LEU A 112 -17.82 -5.23 -17.35
C LEU A 112 -17.81 -5.67 -18.82
N PRO A 113 -18.40 -4.86 -19.72
CA PRO A 113 -18.06 -4.89 -21.15
C PRO A 113 -16.54 -4.79 -21.38
N ASN A 114 -16.05 -5.43 -22.43
CA ASN A 114 -14.60 -5.63 -22.62
C ASN A 114 -13.82 -4.33 -22.73
N ASP A 115 -14.38 -3.32 -23.39
CA ASP A 115 -13.78 -1.99 -23.53
C ASP A 115 -13.63 -1.29 -22.16
N LEU A 116 -14.66 -1.33 -21.32
CA LEU A 116 -14.61 -0.78 -19.96
C LEU A 116 -13.68 -1.57 -19.05
N MET A 117 -13.69 -2.90 -19.15
CA MET A 117 -12.79 -3.77 -18.40
C MET A 117 -11.32 -3.45 -18.74
N GLU A 118 -10.96 -3.42 -20.02
CA GLU A 118 -9.60 -3.15 -20.48
C GLU A 118 -9.13 -1.76 -20.03
N GLU A 119 -9.97 -0.74 -20.18
CA GLU A 119 -9.67 0.62 -19.72
C GLU A 119 -9.38 0.65 -18.21
N LEU A 120 -10.29 0.13 -17.38
CA LEU A 120 -10.20 0.25 -15.94
C LEU A 120 -9.10 -0.64 -15.33
N VAL A 121 -8.83 -1.82 -15.91
CA VAL A 121 -7.70 -2.66 -15.50
C VAL A 121 -6.39 -1.93 -15.77
N ASN A 122 -6.22 -1.31 -16.94
CA ASN A 122 -5.01 -0.56 -17.25
C ASN A 122 -4.83 0.64 -16.32
N ILE A 123 -5.91 1.39 -16.05
CA ILE A 123 -5.90 2.51 -15.10
C ILE A 123 -5.51 2.06 -13.69
N TRP A 124 -6.06 0.93 -13.22
CA TRP A 124 -5.72 0.37 -11.92
C TRP A 124 -4.26 -0.09 -11.85
N GLU A 125 -3.77 -0.81 -12.88
CA GLU A 125 -2.37 -1.26 -12.92
C GLU A 125 -1.38 -0.09 -12.97
N GLU A 126 -1.68 0.98 -13.71
CA GLU A 126 -0.88 2.21 -13.75
C GLU A 126 -0.83 2.87 -12.37
N CYS A 127 -1.96 2.88 -11.65
CA CYS A 127 -2.08 3.40 -10.29
C CYS A 127 -1.20 2.63 -9.30
N GLU A 128 -1.30 1.30 -9.29
CA GLU A 128 -0.53 0.45 -8.37
C GLU A 128 0.97 0.55 -8.60
N LYS A 129 1.40 0.63 -9.87
CA LYS A 129 2.82 0.77 -10.23
C LYS A 129 3.35 2.20 -10.05
N ARG A 130 2.48 3.20 -9.79
CA ARG A 130 2.84 4.63 -9.69
C ARG A 130 3.55 5.16 -10.94
N GLU A 131 3.10 4.74 -12.12
CA GLU A 131 3.79 5.02 -13.39
C GLU A 131 3.58 6.46 -13.90
N SER A 132 2.53 7.14 -13.45
CA SER A 132 2.18 8.50 -13.87
C SER A 132 2.04 9.48 -12.72
N ILE A 133 2.04 10.78 -13.03
CA ILE A 133 1.82 11.82 -12.02
C ILE A 133 0.44 11.68 -11.37
N GLU A 134 -0.59 11.30 -12.13
CA GLU A 134 -1.92 11.00 -11.59
C GLU A 134 -1.87 9.87 -10.57
N ALA A 135 -1.20 8.76 -10.91
CA ALA A 135 -1.03 7.61 -10.02
C ALA A 135 -0.26 7.98 -8.75
N MET A 136 0.83 8.74 -8.88
CA MET A 136 1.61 9.23 -7.74
C MET A 136 0.79 10.13 -6.82
N ILE A 137 -0.07 11.01 -7.37
CA ILE A 137 -0.98 11.86 -6.59
C ILE A 137 -2.00 11.00 -5.85
N VAL A 138 -2.70 10.08 -6.53
CA VAL A 138 -3.73 9.23 -5.91
C VAL A 138 -3.13 8.40 -4.78
N LYS A 139 -2.00 7.69 -5.01
CA LYS A 139 -1.35 6.89 -3.97
C LYS A 139 -0.75 7.74 -2.84
N SER A 140 -0.47 9.02 -3.08
CA SER A 140 -0.07 9.96 -2.02
C SER A 140 -1.24 10.34 -1.14
N VAL A 141 -2.35 10.72 -1.76
CA VAL A 141 -3.57 11.14 -1.08
C VAL A 141 -4.18 10.01 -0.27
N ASP A 142 -4.36 8.83 -0.87
CA ASP A 142 -4.80 7.58 -0.22
C ASP A 142 -4.05 7.32 1.10
N ARG A 143 -2.76 7.64 1.11
CA ARG A 143 -1.86 7.35 2.22
C ARG A 143 -1.98 8.30 3.41
N PHE A 144 -2.20 9.59 3.17
CA PHE A 144 -2.36 10.56 4.25
C PHE A 144 -3.81 10.90 4.57
N ASP A 145 -4.78 10.48 3.76
CA ASP A 145 -6.21 10.67 4.04
C ASP A 145 -6.63 10.12 5.43
N PRO A 146 -6.16 8.93 5.88
CA PRO A 146 -6.45 8.47 7.24
C PRO A 146 -5.93 9.40 8.34
N VAL A 147 -4.85 10.14 8.09
CA VAL A 147 -4.32 11.15 9.02
C VAL A 147 -5.27 12.34 9.07
N ILE A 148 -5.78 12.78 7.92
CA ILE A 148 -6.78 13.85 7.84
C ILE A 148 -8.05 13.43 8.58
N HIS A 149 -8.61 12.27 8.26
CA HIS A 149 -9.81 11.73 8.88
C HIS A 149 -9.68 11.73 10.41
N ARG A 150 -8.63 11.08 10.92
CA ARG A 150 -8.38 10.97 12.36
C ARG A 150 -8.27 12.33 13.02
N THR A 151 -7.49 13.23 12.44
CA THR A 151 -7.21 14.55 13.03
C THR A 151 -8.45 15.44 13.05
N VAL A 152 -9.25 15.43 11.98
CA VAL A 152 -10.47 16.24 11.88
C VAL A 152 -11.55 15.78 12.87
N PHE A 153 -11.62 14.48 13.13
CA PHE A 153 -12.61 13.90 14.04
C PHE A 153 -12.08 13.65 15.46
N ASP A 154 -10.88 14.12 15.79
CA ASP A 154 -10.22 13.92 17.09
C ASP A 154 -10.14 12.43 17.50
N LEU A 155 -9.90 11.55 16.52
CA LEU A 155 -9.78 10.11 16.71
C LEU A 155 -8.31 9.71 16.84
N GLY A 156 -7.90 9.29 18.04
CA GLY A 156 -6.53 8.87 18.32
C GLY A 156 -6.07 7.64 17.54
N TRP A 157 -4.85 7.19 17.83
CA TRP A 157 -4.20 6.05 17.18
C TRP A 157 -4.23 4.76 18.02
N ASP A 158 -5.24 4.61 18.89
CA ASP A 158 -5.33 3.51 19.86
C ASP A 158 -5.41 2.12 19.20
N ASN A 159 -5.97 2.05 18.00
CA ASN A 159 -6.10 0.82 17.22
C ASN A 159 -4.88 0.51 16.33
N VAL A 160 -3.79 1.26 16.52
CA VAL A 160 -2.48 1.06 15.90
C VAL A 160 -1.47 0.68 16.97
N GLU A 161 -0.55 -0.22 16.61
CA GLU A 161 0.54 -0.67 17.49
C GLU A 161 1.39 0.52 17.96
N ASP A 162 1.93 0.44 19.17
CA ASP A 162 2.50 1.62 19.85
C ASP A 162 3.70 2.23 19.10
N ASP A 163 4.56 1.37 18.56
CA ASP A 163 5.73 1.70 17.73
C ASP A 163 5.35 2.32 16.38
N HIS A 164 4.08 2.21 16.01
CA HIS A 164 3.49 2.63 14.76
C HIS A 164 2.59 3.85 14.91
N ALA A 165 2.28 4.24 16.15
CA ALA A 165 1.42 5.36 16.52
C ALA A 165 2.22 6.61 16.92
N THR A 166 3.42 6.80 16.38
CA THR A 166 4.28 7.99 16.59
C THR A 166 4.30 8.89 15.34
N SER A 167 4.63 10.18 15.52
CA SER A 167 4.80 11.11 14.40
C SER A 167 5.96 10.73 13.49
N GLU A 168 7.04 10.18 14.07
CA GLU A 168 8.25 9.77 13.36
C GLU A 168 7.97 8.54 12.48
N ALA A 169 7.29 7.53 13.04
CA ALA A 169 6.90 6.35 12.28
C ALA A 169 5.93 6.69 11.14
N LEU A 170 5.06 7.67 11.36
CA LEU A 170 4.20 8.20 10.31
C LEU A 170 5.04 8.91 9.23
N ASP A 171 5.95 9.80 9.59
CA ASP A 171 6.82 10.52 8.64
C ASP A 171 7.66 9.58 7.78
N GLU A 172 8.31 8.59 8.37
CA GLU A 172 9.11 7.58 7.66
C GLU A 172 8.29 6.86 6.59
N ARG A 173 7.01 6.63 6.85
CA ARG A 173 6.11 5.94 5.91
C ARG A 173 5.54 6.90 4.88
N GLN A 174 5.11 8.09 5.30
CA GLN A 174 4.31 8.95 4.44
C GLN A 174 5.17 9.86 3.56
N LEU A 175 6.21 10.49 4.10
CA LEU A 175 7.00 11.50 3.38
C LEU A 175 7.65 10.99 2.08
N PRO A 176 8.23 9.77 2.00
CA PRO A 176 8.82 9.28 0.75
C PRO A 176 7.82 9.19 -0.41
N ARG A 177 6.51 9.09 -0.11
CA ARG A 177 5.48 8.85 -1.12
C ARG A 177 4.95 10.12 -1.75
N HIS A 178 5.04 11.25 -1.08
CA HIS A 178 4.44 12.51 -1.55
C HIS A 178 5.40 13.71 -1.52
N SER A 179 6.68 13.50 -1.18
CA SER A 179 7.74 14.53 -1.20
C SER A 179 8.09 15.09 -2.58
N PHE A 180 7.54 14.50 -3.66
CA PHE A 180 7.69 15.02 -5.01
C PHE A 180 6.86 16.30 -5.26
N SER A 181 5.91 16.63 -4.37
CA SER A 181 5.10 17.85 -4.45
C SER A 181 5.03 18.55 -3.09
N LYS A 182 5.48 19.80 -3.06
CA LYS A 182 5.34 20.73 -1.93
C LYS A 182 3.88 20.95 -1.54
N THR A 183 2.94 20.91 -2.49
CA THR A 183 1.50 20.98 -2.20
C THR A 183 1.08 19.80 -1.33
N LEU A 184 1.44 18.57 -1.71
CA LEU A 184 1.10 17.36 -0.96
C LEU A 184 1.85 17.30 0.38
N THR A 185 3.16 17.56 0.38
CA THR A 185 3.96 17.66 1.61
C THR A 185 3.41 18.71 2.56
N GLY A 186 3.01 19.89 2.05
CA GLY A 186 2.43 20.96 2.85
C GLY A 186 1.11 20.56 3.50
N LEU A 187 0.23 19.89 2.76
CA LEU A 187 -1.04 19.39 3.29
C LEU A 187 -0.83 18.35 4.40
N TYR A 188 0.02 17.35 4.14
CA TYR A 188 0.35 16.31 5.11
C TYR A 188 1.00 16.89 6.37
N THR A 189 2.03 17.73 6.22
CA THR A 189 2.73 18.33 7.37
C THR A 189 1.80 19.20 8.21
N THR A 190 0.93 19.99 7.58
CA THR A 190 -0.05 20.82 8.29
C THR A 190 -0.97 19.97 9.18
N ILE A 191 -1.56 18.90 8.62
CA ILE A 191 -2.52 18.08 9.39
C ILE A 191 -1.83 17.19 10.42
N ARG A 192 -0.62 16.71 10.12
CA ARG A 192 0.23 15.98 11.08
C ARG A 192 0.61 16.87 12.26
N ASP A 193 1.01 18.11 12.02
CA ASP A 193 1.38 19.04 13.09
C ASP A 193 0.17 19.42 13.95
N GLU A 194 -1.02 19.52 13.36
CA GLU A 194 -2.27 19.64 14.10
C GLU A 194 -2.49 18.42 15.02
N ALA A 195 -2.32 17.19 14.50
CA ALA A 195 -2.45 15.97 15.30
C ALA A 195 -1.44 15.90 16.47
N ILE A 196 -0.19 16.36 16.25
CA ILE A 196 0.81 16.51 17.31
C ILE A 196 0.33 17.51 18.36
N SER A 197 -0.18 18.68 17.94
CA SER A 197 -0.66 19.72 18.85
C SER A 197 -1.84 19.27 19.71
N LYS A 198 -2.65 18.35 19.18
CA LYS A 198 -3.77 17.70 19.88
C LYS A 198 -3.33 16.54 20.79
N GLY A 199 -2.05 16.15 20.78
CA GLY A 199 -1.52 15.04 21.56
C GLY A 199 -2.04 13.68 21.12
N MET A 200 -2.32 13.50 19.82
CA MET A 200 -2.96 12.29 19.30
C MET A 200 -2.02 11.08 19.18
N PHE A 201 -0.72 11.32 19.08
CA PHE A 201 0.30 10.27 18.94
C PHE A 201 0.72 9.71 20.29
N LYS A 202 1.08 8.43 20.31
CA LYS A 202 1.67 7.78 21.49
C LYS A 202 3.13 8.23 21.64
N VAL A 203 3.58 8.38 22.88
CA VAL A 203 5.00 8.62 23.16
C VAL A 203 5.75 7.33 22.89
N ALA A 204 6.81 7.38 22.08
CA ALA A 204 7.66 6.23 21.82
C ALA A 204 8.15 5.63 23.15
N LYS A 205 8.04 4.31 23.33
CA LYS A 205 8.67 3.64 24.47
C LYS A 205 10.19 3.86 24.37
N PRO A 206 10.88 4.24 25.45
CA PRO A 206 12.34 4.19 25.45
C PRO A 206 12.75 2.75 25.16
N GLN A 207 13.62 2.54 24.17
CA GLN A 207 14.24 1.23 23.95
C GLN A 207 14.89 0.79 25.26
N SER A 208 14.53 -0.40 25.73
CA SER A 208 15.14 -0.93 26.94
C SER A 208 16.54 -1.42 26.59
N ASP A 209 17.53 -1.14 27.45
CA ASP A 209 18.93 -1.60 27.23
C ASP A 209 19.03 -3.13 27.07
N THR A 210 18.00 -3.88 27.47
CA THR A 210 17.88 -5.34 27.30
C THR A 210 17.59 -5.76 25.86
N ASP A 211 16.91 -4.95 25.05
CA ASP A 211 16.57 -5.32 23.66
C ASP A 211 17.82 -5.25 22.74
N VAL A 212 18.80 -4.41 23.08
CA VAL A 212 20.07 -4.28 22.34
C VAL A 212 21.01 -5.46 22.63
N GLU A 213 21.02 -5.96 23.86
CA GLU A 213 21.82 -7.15 24.21
C GLU A 213 21.24 -8.41 23.54
N ASP A 214 19.91 -8.56 23.51
CA ASP A 214 19.25 -9.70 22.85
C ASP A 214 19.42 -9.68 21.31
N GLU A 215 19.35 -8.51 20.66
CA GLU A 215 19.62 -8.40 19.21
C GLU A 215 21.10 -8.67 18.87
N LEU A 216 22.03 -8.19 19.69
CA LEU A 216 23.48 -8.43 19.50
C LEU A 216 23.87 -9.89 19.77
N ASP A 217 23.23 -10.56 20.73
CA ASP A 217 23.45 -11.98 21.00
C ASP A 217 22.82 -12.86 19.91
N GLN A 218 21.69 -12.46 19.33
CA GLN A 218 21.07 -13.14 18.19
C GLN A 218 21.91 -13.00 16.91
N GLU A 219 22.42 -11.80 16.60
CA GLU A 219 23.34 -11.58 15.47
C GLU A 219 24.67 -12.33 15.66
N ARG A 220 25.18 -12.41 16.89
CA ARG A 220 26.37 -13.23 17.21
C ARG A 220 26.11 -14.71 16.99
N ALA A 221 24.99 -15.25 17.51
CA ALA A 221 24.64 -16.66 17.35
C ALA A 221 24.43 -17.04 15.88
N ASP A 222 23.82 -16.16 15.08
CA ASP A 222 23.61 -16.37 13.66
C ASP A 222 24.94 -16.33 12.88
N SER A 223 25.86 -15.43 13.24
CA SER A 223 27.20 -15.36 12.63
C SER A 223 28.07 -16.58 12.97
N GLU A 224 28.04 -17.08 14.21
CA GLU A 224 28.78 -18.29 14.62
C GLU A 224 28.20 -19.56 13.98
N GLY A 225 26.88 -19.62 13.82
CA GLY A 225 26.18 -20.70 13.10
C GLY A 225 26.47 -20.69 11.59
N MET A 226 26.68 -19.53 10.99
CA MET A 226 27.06 -19.39 9.58
C MET A 226 28.50 -19.83 9.33
N ILE A 227 29.43 -19.47 10.24
CA ILE A 227 30.84 -19.91 10.18
C ILE A 227 30.96 -21.44 10.34
N GLN A 228 30.14 -22.09 11.18
CA GLN A 228 30.16 -23.57 11.27
C GLN A 228 29.60 -24.28 10.04
N LYS A 229 28.71 -23.65 9.27
CA LYS A 229 28.18 -24.23 8.02
C LYS A 229 29.16 -24.14 6.86
N GLU A 230 29.93 -23.05 6.76
CA GLU A 230 30.89 -22.86 5.67
C GLU A 230 32.09 -23.82 5.73
N TRP A 231 32.41 -24.39 6.89
CA TRP A 231 33.52 -25.37 7.04
C TRP A 231 33.13 -26.82 6.73
N ILE A 232 31.84 -27.14 6.64
CA ILE A 232 31.39 -28.50 6.32
C ILE A 232 31.37 -28.73 4.80
N ASP A 233 31.26 -27.68 3.98
CA ASP A 233 31.26 -27.79 2.52
C ASP A 233 32.67 -27.95 1.90
N GLU A 234 33.75 -27.53 2.56
CA GLU A 234 35.12 -27.73 2.04
C GLU A 234 35.58 -29.20 2.11
N GLU A 235 35.11 -29.97 3.10
CA GLU A 235 35.45 -31.39 3.24
C GLU A 235 34.73 -32.23 2.17
N LEU A 236 33.48 -31.87 1.83
CA LEU A 236 32.69 -32.50 0.76
C LEU A 236 33.23 -32.17 -0.64
N MET A 237 33.80 -30.97 -0.82
CA MET A 237 34.38 -30.52 -2.09
C MET A 237 35.77 -31.13 -2.37
N ASN A 238 36.50 -31.57 -1.33
CA ASN A 238 37.76 -32.30 -1.50
C ASN A 238 37.55 -33.77 -1.86
N GLU A 239 36.49 -34.45 -1.36
CA GLU A 239 36.17 -35.82 -1.76
C GLU A 239 35.69 -35.92 -3.23
N LEU A 240 35.03 -34.89 -3.76
CA LEU A 240 34.58 -34.85 -5.17
C LEU A 240 35.71 -34.51 -6.17
N ALA A 241 36.85 -34.00 -5.69
CA ALA A 241 37.99 -33.64 -6.55
C ALA A 241 38.94 -34.82 -6.82
N GLU A 242 38.97 -35.85 -5.98
CA GLU A 242 39.81 -37.05 -6.19
C GLU A 242 39.25 -38.02 -7.24
N ASP A 243 37.94 -38.04 -7.48
CA ASP A 243 37.30 -38.94 -8.45
C ASP A 243 37.39 -38.46 -9.92
N LEU A 244 37.79 -37.21 -10.16
CA LEU A 244 37.95 -36.65 -11.51
C LEU A 244 39.38 -36.79 -12.08
N HIS A 245 40.34 -37.34 -11.32
CA HIS A 245 41.73 -37.49 -11.78
C HIS A 245 42.15 -38.92 -12.16
N ASN A 246 41.28 -39.93 -11.99
CA ASN A 246 41.58 -41.33 -12.33
C ASN A 246 40.80 -41.88 -13.54
N GLY A 247 40.32 -41.01 -14.43
CA GLY A 247 39.62 -41.38 -15.65
C GLY A 247 40.41 -41.10 -16.93
N SER A 248 41.44 -41.88 -17.24
CA SER A 248 42.02 -41.95 -18.59
C SER A 248 42.26 -43.41 -19.00
N THR A 249 41.49 -43.85 -19.98
CA THR A 249 41.70 -44.99 -20.91
C THR A 249 43.03 -44.82 -21.68
N PRO A 250 43.56 -45.79 -22.49
CA PRO A 250 42.92 -46.98 -23.08
C PRO A 250 43.79 -48.28 -23.16
N GLY A 251 43.14 -49.40 -23.49
CA GLY A 251 43.75 -50.66 -23.96
C GLY A 251 42.76 -51.49 -24.76
#